data_AF-A0A2T0A8E2-F1
#
_entry.id   AF-A0A2T0A8E2-F1
#
_cell.length_a   1.000
_cell.length_b   1.000
_cell.length_c   1.000
_cell.angle_alpha   90.00
_cell.angle_beta   90.00
_cell.angle_gamma   90.00
#
_symmetry.space_group_name_H-M   'P 1'
#
loop_
_entity.id
_entity.type
_entity.pdbx_description
1 polymer ?
#
loop_
_entity_poly.entity_id
_entity_poly.type
_entity_poly.pdbx_seq_one_letter_code
_entity_poly.pdbx_strand_id
1 'polypeptide(L)'
;MPSCMTLFDDFVSCYSLGSQFKSIYRHGSTRDCTPKFEDFKFCMSMRKLSDEKREDLWVKRRAEWWARRRLGRSSEDVWDARKCVQTSWPRCVVG
;
A
#
# COMPACT_ATOMS: atom_id res chain seq x y z
N MET A 1 1.42 -13.13 11.89
CA MET A 1 0.37 -12.88 10.84
C MET A 1 -0.95 -12.51 11.52
N PRO A 2 -1.68 -11.43 11.14
CA PRO A 2 -3.02 -11.13 11.69
C PRO A 2 -4.04 -12.25 11.37
N SER A 3 -5.14 -12.31 12.13
CA SER A 3 -6.19 -13.30 11.87
C SER A 3 -6.98 -12.96 10.59
N CYS A 4 -7.60 -13.94 9.94
CA CYS A 4 -8.39 -13.65 8.74
C CYS A 4 -9.63 -12.79 9.03
N MET A 5 -10.16 -12.85 10.26
CA MET A 5 -11.28 -11.99 10.67
C MET A 5 -10.86 -10.53 10.79
N THR A 6 -9.68 -10.24 11.35
CA THR A 6 -9.21 -8.85 11.41
C THR A 6 -8.95 -8.28 10.02
N LEU A 7 -8.46 -9.09 9.07
CA LEU A 7 -8.33 -8.67 7.67
C LEU A 7 -9.68 -8.44 6.98
N PHE A 8 -10.71 -9.19 7.37
CA PHE A 8 -12.08 -8.97 6.90
C PHE A 8 -12.67 -7.67 7.45
N ASP A 9 -12.50 -7.41 8.75
CA ASP A 9 -12.94 -6.16 9.39
C ASP A 9 -12.26 -4.93 8.75
N ASP A 10 -10.98 -5.06 8.42
CA ASP A 10 -10.21 -4.07 7.66
C ASP A 10 -10.77 -3.81 6.26
N PHE A 11 -11.26 -4.84 5.58
CA PHE A 11 -11.90 -4.72 4.28
C PHE A 11 -13.27 -4.04 4.39
N VAL A 12 -14.11 -4.46 5.33
CA VAL A 12 -15.45 -3.88 5.52
C VAL A 12 -15.35 -2.42 5.98
N SER A 13 -14.43 -2.13 6.91
CA SER A 13 -14.18 -0.75 7.37
C SER A 13 -13.70 0.17 6.24
N CYS A 14 -13.01 -0.37 5.23
CA CYS A 14 -12.63 0.38 4.03
C CYS A 14 -13.86 0.86 3.23
N TYR A 15 -14.85 -0.01 3.06
CA TYR A 15 -16.11 0.26 2.36
C TYR A 15 -17.13 1.03 3.19
N SER A 16 -16.87 1.22 4.49
CA SER A 16 -17.76 2.01 5.34
C SER A 16 -18.01 3.40 4.75
N LEU A 17 -19.27 3.85 4.85
CA LEU A 17 -19.72 5.13 4.28
C LEU A 17 -18.86 6.30 4.75
N GLY A 18 -18.46 6.32 6.03
CA GLY A 18 -17.60 7.37 6.58
C GLY A 18 -16.19 7.41 5.99
N SER A 19 -15.58 6.24 5.73
CA SER A 19 -14.27 6.14 5.06
C SER A 19 -14.34 6.61 3.62
N GLN A 20 -15.36 6.17 2.88
CA GLN A 20 -15.55 6.53 1.48
C GLN A 20 -15.90 8.01 1.30
N PHE A 21 -16.77 8.56 2.16
CA PHE A 21 -17.11 9.98 2.13
C PHE A 21 -15.89 10.88 2.33
N LYS A 22 -15.01 10.56 3.30
CA LYS A 22 -13.76 11.30 3.52
C LYS A 22 -12.84 11.25 2.31
N SER A 23 -12.76 10.11 1.62
CA SER A 23 -11.97 9.96 0.39
C SER A 23 -12.51 10.84 -0.73
N ILE A 24 -13.84 10.81 -0.95
CA ILE A 24 -14.49 11.64 -1.95
C ILE A 24 -14.26 13.12 -1.65
N TYR A 25 -14.42 13.53 -0.38
CA TYR A 25 -14.19 14.92 0.02
C TYR A 25 -12.74 15.39 -0.22
N ARG A 26 -11.73 14.55 0.04
CA ARG A 26 -10.31 14.93 -0.08
C ARG A 26 -9.74 14.77 -1.49
N HIS A 27 -10.15 13.73 -2.20
CA HIS A 27 -9.52 13.30 -3.45
C HIS A 27 -10.48 13.32 -4.64
N GLY A 28 -11.77 13.57 -4.43
CA GLY A 28 -12.79 13.55 -5.49
C GLY A 28 -13.15 12.16 -6.00
N SER A 29 -12.58 11.10 -5.42
CA SER A 29 -12.83 9.71 -5.82
C SER A 29 -13.08 8.80 -4.62
N THR A 30 -13.78 7.70 -4.86
CA THR A 30 -13.87 6.61 -3.90
C THR A 30 -12.49 6.03 -3.63
N ARG A 31 -12.31 5.51 -2.43
CA ARG A 31 -11.06 4.88 -2.02
C ARG A 31 -11.00 3.48 -2.59
N ASP A 32 -9.89 3.13 -3.24
CA ASP A 32 -9.65 1.77 -3.69
C ASP A 32 -9.43 0.84 -2.47
N CYS A 33 -10.35 -0.12 -2.32
CA CYS A 33 -10.35 -1.12 -1.25
C CYS A 33 -9.89 -2.50 -1.71
N THR A 34 -9.57 -2.66 -3.00
CA THR A 34 -9.13 -3.92 -3.60
C THR A 34 -7.92 -4.55 -2.86
N PRO A 35 -6.89 -3.79 -2.45
CA PRO A 35 -5.74 -4.37 -1.74
C PRO A 35 -6.12 -5.05 -0.41
N LYS A 36 -7.10 -4.48 0.32
CA LYS A 36 -7.58 -5.06 1.59
C LYS A 36 -8.33 -6.36 1.34
N PHE A 37 -9.13 -6.40 0.27
CA PHE A 37 -9.82 -7.61 -0.15
C PHE A 37 -8.85 -8.73 -0.56
N GLU A 38 -7.78 -8.38 -1.27
CA GLU A 38 -6.75 -9.34 -1.66
C GLU A 38 -6.02 -9.93 -0.46
N ASP A 39 -5.75 -9.14 0.57
CA ASP A 39 -5.14 -9.63 1.81
C ASP A 39 -6.06 -10.62 2.54
N PHE A 40 -7.37 -10.33 2.59
CA PHE A 40 -8.37 -11.28 3.12
C PHE A 40 -8.42 -12.59 2.32
N LYS A 41 -8.52 -12.52 0.98
CA LYS A 41 -8.49 -13.70 0.11
C LYS A 41 -7.22 -14.53 0.29
N PHE A 42 -6.08 -13.86 0.42
CA PHE A 42 -4.79 -14.51 0.64
C PHE A 42 -4.76 -15.27 1.97
N CYS A 43 -5.23 -14.65 3.06
CA CYS A 43 -5.35 -15.33 4.34
C CYS A 43 -6.22 -16.58 4.26
N MET A 44 -7.39 -16.47 3.60
CA MET A 44 -8.31 -17.60 3.41
C MET A 44 -7.69 -18.73 2.57
N SER A 45 -6.91 -18.39 1.54
CA SER A 45 -6.24 -19.39 0.69
C SER A 45 -5.19 -20.23 1.42
N MET A 46 -4.55 -19.67 2.45
CA MET A 46 -3.48 -20.32 3.21
C MET A 46 -3.93 -20.92 4.54
N ARG A 47 -5.25 -20.97 4.81
CA ARG A 47 -5.79 -21.40 6.11
C ARG A 47 -5.38 -22.84 6.51
N LYS A 48 -5.04 -23.69 5.54
CA LYS A 48 -4.63 -25.09 5.77
C LYS A 48 -3.13 -25.28 6.02
N LEU A 49 -2.32 -24.22 5.91
CA LEU A 49 -0.87 -24.30 6.13
C LEU A 49 -0.52 -24.24 7.62
N SER A 50 0.65 -24.76 7.98
CA SER A 50 1.22 -24.57 9.32
C SER A 50 1.49 -23.10 9.59
N ASP A 51 1.46 -22.73 10.87
CA ASP A 51 1.59 -21.34 11.30
C ASP A 51 2.89 -20.70 10.83
N GLU A 52 4.02 -21.40 10.94
CA GLU A 52 5.34 -20.96 10.46
C GLU A 52 5.32 -20.62 8.95
N LYS A 53 4.72 -21.49 8.13
CA LYS A 53 4.64 -21.27 6.68
C LYS A 53 3.73 -20.09 6.34
N ARG A 54 2.64 -19.88 7.09
CA ARG A 54 1.77 -18.72 6.90
C ARG A 54 2.50 -17.42 7.23
N GLU A 55 3.32 -17.42 8.27
CA GLU A 55 4.10 -16.24 8.67
C GLU A 55 5.12 -15.87 7.60
N ASP A 56 5.89 -16.84 7.11
CA ASP A 56 6.91 -16.62 6.07
C ASP A 56 6.29 -16.09 4.78
N LEU A 57 5.21 -16.71 4.30
CA LEU A 57 4.48 -16.25 3.11
C LEU A 57 3.89 -14.85 3.27
N TRP A 58 3.41 -14.51 4.48
CA TRP A 58 2.91 -13.17 4.77
C TRP A 58 4.01 -12.12 4.75
N VAL A 59 5.16 -12.40 5.38
CA VAL A 59 6.33 -11.51 5.39
C VAL A 59 6.82 -11.27 3.97
N LYS A 60 6.94 -12.33 3.17
CA LYS A 60 7.35 -12.24 1.76
C LYS A 60 6.40 -11.36 0.94
N ARG A 61 5.09 -11.61 1.03
CA ARG A 61 4.06 -10.79 0.34
C ARG A 61 4.14 -9.32 0.76
N ARG A 62 4.39 -9.04 2.05
CA ARG A 62 4.50 -7.67 2.54
C ARG A 62 5.78 -6.99 2.06
N ALA A 63 6.90 -7.71 2.00
CA ALA A 63 8.14 -7.21 1.44
C ALA A 63 7.96 -6.82 -0.05
N GLU A 64 7.29 -7.67 -0.84
CA GLU A 64 6.96 -7.38 -2.24
C GLU A 64 6.07 -6.13 -2.38
N TRP A 65 5.06 -5.99 -1.52
CA TRP A 65 4.19 -4.82 -1.50
C TRP A 65 4.97 -3.53 -1.17
N TRP A 66 5.84 -3.57 -0.16
CA TRP A 66 6.68 -2.43 0.20
C TRP A 66 7.68 -2.08 -0.91
N ALA A 67 8.28 -3.08 -1.54
CA ALA A 67 9.17 -2.86 -2.68
C ALA A 67 8.44 -2.14 -3.82
N ARG A 68 7.25 -2.63 -4.22
CA ARG A 68 6.42 -1.99 -5.26
C ARG A 68 6.03 -0.56 -4.90
N ARG A 69 5.71 -0.30 -3.63
CA ARG A 69 5.33 1.04 -3.17
C ARG A 69 6.50 2.03 -3.21
N ARG A 70 7.71 1.58 -2.89
CA ARG A 70 8.93 2.41 -2.95
C ARG A 70 9.33 2.80 -4.37
N LEU A 71 8.98 1.98 -5.36
CA LEU A 71 9.19 2.29 -6.78
C LEU A 71 8.26 3.39 -7.32
N GLY A 72 7.19 3.72 -6.59
CA GLY A 72 6.32 4.84 -6.95
C GLY A 72 6.96 6.20 -6.62
N ARG A 73 6.41 7.27 -7.19
CA ARG A 73 6.89 8.64 -6.92
C ARG A 73 6.84 8.95 -5.43
N SER A 74 7.98 9.38 -4.91
CA SER A 74 8.23 9.61 -3.50
C SER A 74 8.25 11.12 -3.23
N SER A 75 7.99 11.52 -1.98
CA SER A 75 8.27 12.91 -1.58
C SER A 75 9.76 13.25 -1.65
N GLU A 76 10.63 12.24 -1.67
CA GLU A 76 12.08 12.38 -1.89
C GLU A 76 12.38 13.03 -3.25
N ASP A 77 11.60 12.70 -4.29
CA ASP A 77 11.71 13.28 -5.62
C ASP A 77 11.60 14.82 -5.60
N VAL A 78 10.80 15.38 -4.68
CA VAL A 78 10.64 16.84 -4.51
C VAL A 78 11.92 17.46 -3.95
N TRP A 79 12.60 16.77 -3.02
CA TRP A 79 13.85 17.27 -2.43
C TRP A 79 14.99 17.22 -3.42
N ASP A 80 15.06 16.17 -4.26
CA ASP A 80 16.05 16.08 -5.32
C ASP A 80 15.80 17.13 -6.41
N ALA A 81 14.53 17.38 -6.78
CA ALA A 81 14.18 18.50 -7.65
C ALA A 81 14.60 19.87 -7.08
N ARG A 82 14.47 20.09 -5.76
CA ARG A 82 14.91 21.33 -5.11
C ARG A 82 16.43 21.51 -5.14
N LYS A 83 17.22 20.45 -4.94
CA LYS A 83 18.69 20.50 -5.06
C LYS A 83 19.13 20.94 -6.47
N CYS A 84 18.39 20.48 -7.49
CA CYS A 84 18.64 20.82 -8.89
C CYS A 84 18.36 22.28 -9.27
N VAL A 85 17.53 23.01 -8.51
CA VAL A 85 17.26 24.44 -8.75
C VAL A 85 18.38 25.33 -8.19
N GLN A 86 19.05 24.91 -7.11
CA GLN A 86 20.07 25.73 -6.44
C GLN A 86 21.44 25.69 -7.15
N THR A 87 21.69 24.68 -7.98
CA THR A 87 22.92 24.58 -8.77
C THR A 87 22.58 24.98 -10.20
N SER A 88 23.24 26.04 -10.68
CA SER A 88 23.01 26.64 -12.01
C SER A 88 22.80 25.58 -13.11
N TRP A 89 21.74 25.77 -13.88
CA TRP A 89 21.38 24.99 -15.08
C TRP A 89 22.59 24.78 -16.03
N PRO A 90 22.74 23.65 -16.77
CA PRO A 90 21.87 22.47 -16.89
C PRO A 90 22.62 21.16 -16.55
N ARG A 91 22.22 20.41 -15.50
CA ARG A 91 22.66 19.01 -15.36
C ARG A 91 21.86 18.13 -14.38
N CYS A 92 20.54 18.24 -14.38
CA CYS A 92 19.71 17.24 -13.70
C CYS A 92 18.80 16.53 -14.69
N VAL A 93 19.22 15.35 -15.15
CA VAL A 93 18.33 14.39 -15.82
C VAL A 93 17.66 13.60 -14.70
N VAL A 94 16.37 13.85 -14.49
CA VAL A 94 15.57 13.14 -13.49
C VAL A 94 15.17 11.80 -14.11
N GLY A 95 15.70 10.70 -13.55
CA GLY A 95 15.38 9.33 -13.93
C GLY A 95 14.16 8.80 -13.19
#